data_AF-A0A327SMW3-F1
#
_entry.id   AF-A0A327SMW3-F1
#
_cell.length_a   1.000
_cell.length_b   1.000
_cell.length_c   1.000
_cell.angle_alpha   90.00
_cell.angle_beta   90.00
_cell.angle_gamma   90.00
#
_symmetry.space_group_name_H-M   'P 1'
#
loop_
_entity.id
_entity.type
_entity.pdbx_description
1 polymer ?
#
loop_
_entity_poly.entity_id
_entity_poly.type
_entity_poly.pdbx_seq_one_letter_code
_entity_poly.pdbx_strand_id
1 'polypeptide(L)'
;MEMPGIQGKRVIVVFWKNSTENPFEVFSNLKNFCLSYPKFSYNTISNYLSKAKVAYENQEIRIERKNIISKPKPAPEPRIRKIVPVLRRVMLKDAYDEQNDLEYWLGRPVKERAAAVTYIISQSLAKGQRMDKTKLIKKRMYA
;
A
#
# COMPACT_ATOMS: atom_id res chain seq x y z
N MET A 1 -17.73 -29.75 -8.59
CA MET A 1 -17.48 -30.64 -7.44
C MET A 1 -16.98 -29.79 -6.28
N GLU A 2 -17.90 -29.24 -5.48
CA GLU A 2 -17.53 -28.43 -4.31
C GLU A 2 -17.14 -29.37 -3.17
N MET A 3 -15.90 -29.24 -2.67
CA MET A 3 -15.41 -30.04 -1.54
C MET A 3 -16.16 -29.63 -0.27
N PRO A 4 -17.00 -30.48 0.33
CA PRO A 4 -17.70 -30.15 1.56
C PRO A 4 -16.68 -30.14 2.69
N GLY A 5 -16.55 -29.01 3.39
CA GLY A 5 -15.88 -28.98 4.69
C GLY A 5 -14.64 -28.08 4.80
N ILE A 6 -14.49 -27.00 4.04
CA ILE A 6 -13.43 -25.99 4.30
C ILE A 6 -13.96 -24.81 5.14
N GLN A 7 -15.28 -24.69 5.33
CA GLN A 7 -15.87 -23.61 6.11
C GLN A 7 -15.38 -23.67 7.57
N GLY A 8 -14.66 -22.62 7.99
CA GLY A 8 -14.14 -22.48 9.36
C GLY A 8 -12.83 -23.22 9.65
N LYS A 9 -12.22 -23.92 8.69
CA LYS A 9 -10.90 -24.54 8.91
C LYS A 9 -9.81 -23.48 9.05
N ARG A 10 -8.99 -23.65 10.07
CA ARG A 10 -7.89 -22.75 10.44
C ARG A 10 -6.58 -23.51 10.45
N VAL A 11 -5.51 -22.82 10.10
CA VAL A 11 -4.12 -23.27 10.24
C VAL A 11 -3.39 -22.40 11.25
N ILE A 12 -2.36 -22.98 11.83
CA ILE A 12 -1.39 -22.26 12.64
C ILE A 12 -0.22 -21.88 11.73
N VAL A 13 0.05 -20.59 11.63
CA VAL A 13 1.23 -20.09 10.92
C VAL A 13 2.23 -19.62 11.96
N VAL A 14 3.43 -20.18 11.91
CA VAL A 14 4.55 -19.85 12.78
C VAL A 14 5.56 -19.09 11.93
N PHE A 15 6.00 -17.95 12.44
CA PHE A 15 7.07 -17.15 11.86
C PHE A 15 8.29 -17.20 12.78
N TRP A 16 9.40 -17.73 12.28
CA TRP A 16 10.69 -17.82 12.94
C TRP A 16 11.51 -16.58 12.62
N LYS A 17 11.81 -15.78 13.64
CA LYS A 17 12.58 -14.53 13.48
C LYS A 17 14.05 -14.77 13.16
N ASN A 18 14.57 -15.93 13.55
CA ASN A 18 15.98 -16.28 13.43
C ASN A 18 16.33 -17.01 12.12
N SER A 19 15.34 -17.38 11.31
CA SER A 19 15.54 -18.15 10.07
C SER A 19 15.35 -17.25 8.86
N THR A 20 16.40 -17.04 8.07
CA THR A 20 16.39 -16.13 6.91
C THR A 20 15.88 -16.77 5.62
N GLU A 21 16.11 -18.07 5.42
CA GLU A 21 15.72 -18.76 4.19
C GLU A 21 14.24 -19.20 4.19
N ASN A 22 13.81 -19.86 5.26
CA ASN A 22 12.43 -20.35 5.43
C ASN A 22 11.86 -19.87 6.76
N PRO A 23 11.42 -18.62 6.86
CA PRO A 23 10.92 -18.07 8.12
C PRO A 23 9.52 -18.57 8.49
N PHE A 24 8.76 -19.14 7.56
CA PHE A 24 7.36 -19.53 7.81
C PHE A 24 7.18 -21.05 7.83
N GLU A 25 6.48 -21.52 8.86
CA GLU A 25 6.01 -22.91 8.95
C GLU A 25 4.50 -22.94 9.20
N VAL A 26 3.83 -23.93 8.62
CA VAL A 26 2.37 -24.06 8.68
C VAL A 26 2.00 -25.41 9.29
N PHE A 27 1.22 -25.37 10.36
CA PHE A 27 0.72 -26.55 11.05
C PHE A 27 -0.81 -26.62 10.96
N SER A 28 -1.34 -27.84 10.83
CA SER A 28 -2.79 -28.08 10.78
C SER A 28 -3.49 -27.75 12.09
N ASN A 29 -2.81 -27.92 13.23
CA ASN A 29 -3.33 -27.57 14.55
C ASN A 29 -2.20 -27.16 15.51
N LEU A 30 -2.56 -26.53 16.62
CA LEU A 30 -1.59 -26.08 17.62
C LEU A 30 -0.94 -27.25 18.41
N LYS A 31 -1.63 -28.38 18.54
CA LYS A 31 -1.09 -29.56 19.25
C LYS A 31 0.11 -30.14 18.48
N ASN A 32 0.01 -30.24 17.16
CA ASN A 32 1.06 -30.73 16.27
C ASN A 32 2.30 -29.84 16.37
N PHE A 33 2.10 -28.52 16.40
CA PHE A 33 3.20 -27.58 16.66
C PHE A 33 3.87 -27.85 18.01
N CYS A 34 3.10 -27.98 19.10
CA CYS A 34 3.65 -28.27 20.42
C CYS A 34 4.32 -29.66 20.51
N LEU A 35 3.90 -30.64 19.71
CA LEU A 35 4.56 -31.94 19.61
C LEU A 35 5.91 -31.83 18.91
N SER A 36 6.01 -31.05 17.83
CA SER A 36 7.27 -30.78 17.13
C SER A 36 8.23 -29.91 17.94
N TYR A 37 7.70 -28.98 18.73
CA TYR A 37 8.48 -28.06 19.57
C TYR A 37 7.99 -28.06 21.02
N PRO A 38 8.41 -29.05 21.83
CA PRO A 38 7.95 -29.22 23.23
C PRO A 38 8.27 -28.05 24.17
N LYS A 39 9.22 -27.18 23.78
CA LYS A 39 9.59 -25.96 24.52
C LYS A 39 8.42 -24.98 24.66
N PHE A 40 7.43 -25.07 23.78
CA PHE A 40 6.29 -24.16 23.76
C PHE A 40 5.04 -24.80 24.39
N SER A 41 4.52 -24.19 25.46
CA SER A 41 3.32 -24.67 26.15
C SER A 41 2.05 -24.38 25.35
N TYR A 42 1.28 -25.43 25.08
CA TYR A 42 -0.02 -25.36 24.41
C TYR A 42 -0.98 -24.41 25.13
N ASN A 43 -1.05 -24.50 26.45
CA ASN A 43 -2.00 -23.72 27.26
C ASN A 43 -1.72 -22.22 27.15
N THR A 44 -0.43 -21.84 27.21
CA THR A 44 -0.01 -20.44 27.06
C THR A 44 -0.43 -19.94 25.69
N ILE A 45 0.00 -20.58 24.62
CA ILE A 45 -0.26 -20.10 23.25
C ILE A 45 -1.76 -20.11 22.93
N SER A 46 -2.48 -21.16 23.37
CA SER A 46 -3.92 -21.25 23.16
C SER A 46 -4.66 -20.12 23.87
N ASN A 47 -4.26 -19.72 25.08
CA ASN A 47 -4.86 -18.57 25.78
C ASN A 47 -4.72 -17.27 24.98
N TYR A 48 -3.52 -16.96 24.47
CA TYR A 48 -3.28 -15.77 23.63
C TYR A 48 -4.13 -15.79 22.36
N LEU A 49 -4.12 -16.91 21.65
CA LEU A 49 -4.82 -17.07 20.37
C LEU A 49 -6.35 -17.16 20.52
N SER A 50 -6.89 -17.43 21.71
CA SER A 50 -8.33 -17.62 21.95
C SER A 50 -9.00 -16.40 22.58
N LYS A 51 -8.38 -15.76 23.57
CA LYS A 51 -9.00 -14.66 24.32
C LYS A 51 -8.88 -13.32 23.59
N ALA A 52 -7.73 -13.04 22.98
CA ALA A 52 -7.47 -11.75 22.36
C ALA A 52 -7.50 -11.78 20.83
N LYS A 53 -7.47 -12.98 20.21
CA LYS A 53 -7.17 -13.17 18.77
C LYS A 53 -5.87 -12.47 18.36
N VAL A 54 -4.98 -12.20 19.32
CA VAL A 54 -3.69 -11.55 19.12
C VAL A 54 -2.65 -12.63 18.81
N ALA A 55 -1.71 -12.30 17.94
CA ALA A 55 -0.58 -13.16 17.65
C ALA A 55 0.24 -13.40 18.93
N TYR A 56 0.61 -14.64 19.20
CA TYR A 56 1.58 -14.90 20.26
C TYR A 56 2.97 -14.54 19.73
N GLU A 57 3.68 -13.64 20.39
CA GLU A 57 4.97 -13.15 19.91
C GLU A 57 6.02 -13.17 21.02
N ASN A 58 7.13 -13.84 20.74
CA ASN A 58 8.33 -13.92 21.56
C ASN A 58 9.53 -13.35 20.77
N GLN A 59 10.72 -13.39 21.40
CA GLN A 59 11.98 -13.04 20.75
C GLN A 59 12.30 -13.95 19.55
N GLU A 60 11.93 -15.24 19.63
CA GLU A 60 12.26 -16.24 18.60
C GLU A 60 11.15 -16.42 17.55
N ILE A 61 9.88 -16.37 17.97
CA ILE A 61 8.75 -16.73 17.10
C ILE A 61 7.54 -15.82 17.22
N ARG A 62 6.74 -15.77 16.15
CA ARG A 62 5.39 -15.21 16.13
C ARG A 62 4.40 -16.22 15.58
N ILE A 63 3.34 -16.52 16.32
CA ILE A 63 2.33 -17.53 15.98
C ILE A 63 0.97 -16.86 15.74
N GLU A 64 0.33 -17.21 14.63
CA GLU A 64 -0.99 -16.70 14.23
C GLU A 64 -1.96 -17.83 13.85
N ARG A 65 -3.26 -17.66 14.14
CA ARG A 65 -4.34 -18.50 13.58
C ARG A 65 -4.88 -17.84 12.33
N LYS A 66 -4.69 -18.47 11.16
CA LYS A 66 -5.23 -17.98 9.89
C LYS A 66 -6.28 -18.92 9.32
N ASN A 67 -7.32 -18.36 8.72
CA ASN A 67 -8.32 -19.13 8.00
C ASN A 67 -7.73 -19.61 6.66
N ILE A 68 -8.12 -20.80 6.24
CA ILE A 68 -7.73 -21.33 4.93
C ILE A 68 -8.50 -20.58 3.84
N ILE A 69 -7.76 -19.95 2.93
CA ILE A 69 -8.32 -19.29 1.75
C ILE A 69 -8.37 -20.32 0.63
N SER A 70 -9.56 -20.83 0.31
CA SER A 70 -9.74 -21.84 -0.76
C SER A 70 -9.85 -21.24 -2.15
N LYS A 71 -10.37 -20.00 -2.26
CA LYS A 71 -10.51 -19.27 -3.53
C LYS A 71 -9.46 -18.16 -3.59
N PRO A 72 -8.74 -17.97 -4.72
CA PRO A 72 -7.82 -16.85 -4.89
C PRO A 72 -8.50 -15.51 -4.58
N LYS A 73 -7.77 -14.56 -3.98
CA LYS A 73 -8.31 -13.22 -3.77
C LYS A 73 -8.63 -12.59 -5.13
N PRO A 74 -9.78 -11.92 -5.30
CA PRO A 74 -10.06 -11.18 -6.53
C PRO A 74 -8.94 -10.17 -6.77
N ALA A 75 -8.61 -9.93 -8.03
CA ALA A 75 -7.63 -8.91 -8.41
C ALA A 75 -8.05 -7.56 -7.80
N PRO A 76 -7.10 -6.72 -7.34
CA PRO A 76 -7.43 -5.39 -6.88
C PRO A 76 -8.16 -4.65 -8.01
N GLU A 77 -9.37 -4.19 -7.75
CA GLU A 77 -10.12 -3.39 -8.72
C GLU A 77 -9.26 -2.19 -9.16
N PRO A 78 -9.28 -1.83 -10.47
CA PRO A 78 -8.57 -0.66 -10.93
C PRO A 78 -9.06 0.54 -10.12
N ARG A 79 -8.15 1.27 -9.48
CA ARG A 79 -8.50 2.48 -8.71
C ARG A 79 -9.10 3.50 -9.67
N ILE A 80 -10.42 3.55 -9.77
CA ILE A 80 -11.14 4.53 -10.59
C ILE A 80 -10.89 5.89 -9.95
N ARG A 81 -10.13 6.76 -10.63
CA ARG A 81 -9.91 8.13 -10.17
C ARG A 81 -11.23 8.89 -10.26
N LYS A 82 -11.74 9.40 -9.14
CA LYS A 82 -12.94 10.24 -9.09
C LYS A 82 -12.56 11.66 -9.52
N ILE A 83 -12.54 11.92 -10.84
CA ILE A 83 -12.35 13.26 -11.40
C ILE A 83 -13.70 13.97 -11.35
N VAL A 84 -13.79 15.09 -10.62
CA VAL A 84 -15.01 15.90 -10.52
C VAL A 84 -14.71 17.28 -11.11
N PRO A 85 -15.57 17.82 -11.99
CA PRO A 85 -15.40 19.17 -12.50
C PRO A 85 -15.64 20.20 -11.38
N VAL A 86 -14.73 21.17 -11.24
CA VAL A 86 -14.93 22.35 -10.39
C VAL A 86 -15.62 23.41 -11.24
N LEU A 87 -16.90 23.68 -10.96
CA LEU A 87 -17.69 24.67 -11.69
C LEU A 87 -17.64 26.02 -10.97
N ARG A 88 -17.15 27.05 -11.65
CA ARG A 88 -17.23 28.46 -11.21
C ARG A 88 -18.24 29.19 -12.10
N ARG A 89 -19.18 29.91 -11.49
CA ARG A 89 -20.15 30.77 -12.19
C ARG A 89 -19.85 32.23 -11.87
N VAL A 90 -19.38 32.97 -12.86
CA VAL A 90 -19.08 34.41 -12.78
C VAL A 90 -19.55 35.10 -14.05
N MET A 91 -19.86 36.39 -13.98
CA MET A 91 -20.11 37.17 -15.19
C MET A 91 -18.84 37.24 -16.02
N LEU A 92 -18.95 37.05 -17.34
CA LEU A 92 -17.78 36.94 -18.23
C LEU A 92 -16.83 38.15 -18.13
N LYS A 93 -17.39 39.33 -17.88
CA LYS A 93 -16.65 40.60 -17.73
C LYS A 93 -15.79 40.64 -16.46
N ASP A 94 -16.19 39.90 -15.43
CA ASP A 94 -15.57 39.91 -14.10
C ASP A 94 -14.73 38.64 -13.85
N ALA A 95 -14.61 37.76 -14.85
CA ALA A 95 -13.93 36.48 -14.68
C ALA A 95 -12.43 36.67 -14.46
N TYR A 96 -11.79 37.56 -15.24
CA TYR A 96 -10.36 37.89 -15.20
C TYR A 96 -9.44 36.66 -15.04
N ASP A 97 -9.81 35.53 -15.69
CA ASP A 97 -9.19 34.24 -15.41
C ASP A 97 -7.70 34.22 -15.73
N GLU A 98 -7.26 34.92 -16.78
CA GLU A 98 -5.83 35.03 -17.13
C GLU A 98 -5.01 35.68 -16.01
N GLN A 99 -5.52 36.77 -15.44
CA GLN A 99 -4.85 37.50 -14.36
C GLN A 99 -4.87 36.69 -13.05
N ASN A 100 -6.01 36.09 -12.73
CA ASN A 100 -6.18 35.23 -11.56
C ASN A 100 -5.27 34.00 -11.60
N ASP A 101 -5.16 33.36 -12.77
CA ASP A 101 -4.28 32.20 -12.96
C ASP A 101 -2.82 32.61 -12.83
N LEU A 102 -2.43 33.74 -13.42
CA LEU A 102 -1.07 34.27 -13.29
C LEU A 102 -0.73 34.55 -11.83
N GLU A 103 -1.58 35.27 -11.11
CA GLU A 103 -1.38 35.58 -9.69
C GLU A 103 -1.33 34.31 -8.83
N TYR A 104 -2.23 33.37 -9.09
CA TYR A 104 -2.23 32.06 -8.44
C TYR A 104 -0.88 31.36 -8.60
N TRP A 105 -0.39 31.24 -9.83
CA TRP A 105 0.89 30.57 -10.08
C TRP A 105 2.05 31.34 -9.48
N LEU A 106 2.08 32.67 -9.59
CA LEU A 106 3.13 33.51 -9.01
C LEU A 106 3.19 33.39 -7.48
N GLY A 107 2.05 33.18 -6.81
CA GLY A 107 1.97 32.92 -5.37
C GLY A 107 2.39 31.52 -4.93
N ARG A 108 2.53 30.56 -5.86
CA ARG A 108 2.98 29.19 -5.53
C ARG A 108 4.50 29.08 -5.38
N PRO A 109 4.99 28.15 -4.54
CA PRO A 109 6.42 27.87 -4.42
C PRO A 109 7.07 27.59 -5.77
N VAL A 110 8.32 28.05 -5.95
CA VAL A 110 9.08 27.87 -7.20
C VAL A 110 9.15 26.38 -7.61
N LYS A 111 9.28 25.49 -6.62
CA LYS A 111 9.29 24.04 -6.83
C LYS A 111 7.99 23.52 -7.46
N GLU A 112 6.84 23.99 -7.00
CA GLU A 112 5.54 23.57 -7.52
C GLU A 112 5.30 24.12 -8.93
N ARG A 113 5.62 25.39 -9.18
CA ARG A 113 5.58 25.98 -10.52
C ARG A 113 6.45 25.20 -11.51
N ALA A 114 7.71 24.93 -11.14
CA ALA A 114 8.62 24.20 -12.00
C ALA A 114 8.12 22.76 -12.28
N ALA A 115 7.54 22.10 -11.28
CA ALA A 115 6.92 20.79 -11.45
C ALA A 115 5.71 20.83 -12.41
N ALA A 116 4.83 21.82 -12.27
CA ALA A 116 3.67 22.00 -13.14
C ALA A 116 4.09 22.25 -14.60
N VAL A 117 5.05 23.15 -14.84
CA VAL A 117 5.59 23.41 -16.18
C VAL A 117 6.23 22.15 -16.78
N THR A 118 7.02 21.43 -15.99
CA THR A 118 7.63 20.16 -16.41
C THR A 118 6.56 19.12 -16.79
N TYR A 119 5.48 19.04 -16.03
CA TYR A 119 4.37 18.13 -16.32
C TYR A 119 3.66 18.51 -17.61
N ILE A 120 3.35 19.79 -17.84
CA ILE A 120 2.73 20.28 -19.08
C ILE A 120 3.62 19.93 -20.28
N ILE A 121 4.92 20.20 -20.22
CA ILE A 121 5.87 19.87 -21.29
C ILE A 121 5.86 18.35 -21.54
N SER A 122 5.80 17.53 -20.49
CA SER A 122 5.79 16.08 -20.62
C SER A 122 4.55 15.53 -21.34
N GLN A 123 3.41 16.24 -21.25
CA GLN A 123 2.17 15.87 -21.96
C GLN A 123 2.29 16.10 -23.47
N SER A 124 3.12 17.05 -23.88
CA SER A 124 3.37 17.38 -25.29
C SER A 124 4.44 16.50 -25.96
N LEU A 125 5.10 15.61 -25.21
CA LEU A 125 6.13 14.72 -25.75
C LEU A 125 5.50 13.47 -26.38
N ALA A 126 6.03 13.04 -27.53
CA ALA A 126 5.67 11.77 -28.12
C ALA A 126 6.13 10.59 -27.24
N LYS A 127 5.48 9.43 -27.40
CA LYS A 127 5.82 8.21 -26.64
C LYS A 127 7.29 7.82 -26.90
N GLY A 128 8.11 7.87 -25.85
CA GLY A 128 9.55 7.56 -25.93
C GLY A 128 10.45 8.76 -26.23
N GLN A 129 9.88 9.93 -26.54
CA GLN A 129 10.64 11.17 -26.71
C GLN A 129 11.14 11.68 -25.36
N ARG A 130 12.44 11.99 -25.29
CA ARG A 130 13.05 12.61 -24.10
C ARG A 130 12.94 14.13 -24.21
N MET A 131 12.80 14.79 -23.07
CA MET A 131 12.86 16.25 -22.98
C MET A 131 14.23 16.74 -23.45
N ASP A 132 14.25 17.72 -24.36
CA ASP A 132 15.47 18.41 -24.75
C ASP A 132 16.01 19.23 -23.57
N LYS A 133 17.26 18.98 -23.21
CA LYS A 133 17.94 19.59 -22.06
C LYS A 133 19.04 20.57 -22.45
N THR A 134 19.22 20.84 -23.74
CA THR A 134 20.33 21.67 -24.28
C THR A 134 20.39 23.08 -23.69
N LYS A 135 19.23 23.65 -23.30
CA LYS A 135 19.14 25.00 -22.70
C LYS A 135 18.93 25.00 -21.18
N LEU A 136 19.15 23.88 -20.48
CA LEU A 136 18.95 23.84 -19.03
C LEU A 136 20.09 24.55 -18.28
N ILE A 137 19.73 25.62 -17.57
CA ILE A 137 20.62 26.31 -16.64
C ILE A 137 20.35 25.80 -15.22
N LYS A 138 21.37 25.23 -14.57
CA LYS A 138 21.26 24.79 -13.17
C LYS A 138 21.28 26.01 -12.24
N LYS A 139 20.12 26.41 -11.71
CA LYS A 139 20.01 27.45 -10.67
C LYS A 139 19.76 26.82 -9.30
N ARG A 140 20.37 27.40 -8.24
CA ARG A 140 19.99 27.09 -6.85
C ARG A 140 18.64 27.74 -6.58
N MET A 141 17.64 26.94 -6.22
CA MET A 141 16.35 27.44 -5.75
C MET A 141 16.43 27.61 -4.24
N TYR A 142 16.32 28.85 -3.78
CA TYR A 142 16.09 29.16 -2.37
C TYR A 142 14.57 29.10 -2.11
N ALA A 143 14.20 28.62 -0.92
CA ALA A 143 12.82 28.41 -0.51
C ALA A 143 12.04 29.72 -0.41
#